data_AF-A0A7G5E8D8-F1
#
_entry.id   AF-A0A7G5E8D8-F1
#
_cell.length_a   1.000
_cell.length_b   1.000
_cell.length_c   1.000
_cell.angle_alpha   90.00
_cell.angle_beta   90.00
_cell.angle_gamma   90.00
#
_symmetry.space_group_name_H-M   'P 1'
#
loop_
_entity.id
_entity.type
_entity.pdbx_description
1 polymer ?
#
loop_
_entity_poly.entity_id
_entity_poly.type
_entity_poly.pdbx_seq_one_letter_code
_entity_poly.pdbx_strand_id
1 'polypeptide(L)'
;MENNYQLSRIHNYIHGLMSKEEMFQLEREALEDPFLQDAIDGYRLQNGVDARQLSLLQQRLNRRVEDTVATRHAQYFTWQRLAIGATAGVLFVTLLALLYFKHFSGKAERTTDVELSEPENRVSVQPLLDGGDATPREGWKIFEQYLNQKSVAPAGGGEIIVNFTIDKNGVPTNISAEGQPDQSLFNETVRLLQNGPKWQGTKGRLKIVFPVKAGNNPAQAAVIKPPHCFGIEKK
;
A
#
# COMPACT_ATOMS: atom_id res chain seq x y z
N MET A 1 7.21 54.31 21.55
CA MET A 1 6.23 55.18 20.86
C MET A 1 6.51 56.68 21.08
N GLU A 2 7.59 57.06 21.75
CA GLU A 2 7.86 58.45 22.19
C GLU A 2 8.46 59.36 21.10
N ASN A 3 9.19 58.81 20.12
CA ASN A 3 9.90 59.60 19.10
C ASN A 3 8.98 60.44 18.20
N ASN A 4 7.74 59.99 17.95
CA ASN A 4 6.79 60.71 17.10
C ASN A 4 6.22 61.95 17.82
N TYR A 5 6.06 61.85 19.14
CA TYR A 5 5.58 62.95 19.97
C TYR A 5 6.60 64.09 20.03
N GLN A 6 7.89 63.77 20.19
CA GLN A 6 8.99 64.75 20.20
C GLN A 6 9.07 65.54 18.89
N LEU A 7 8.94 64.88 17.73
CA LEU A 7 8.99 65.55 16.43
C LEU A 7 7.81 66.51 16.22
N SER A 8 6.59 66.08 16.59
CA SER A 8 5.40 66.93 16.49
C SER A 8 5.49 68.17 17.38
N ARG A 9 6.14 68.05 18.55
CA ARG A 9 6.36 69.15 19.50
C ARG A 9 7.33 70.20 18.93
N ILE A 10 8.46 69.77 18.38
CA ILE A 10 9.45 70.66 17.73
C ILE A 10 8.83 71.37 16.52
N HIS A 11 8.07 70.64 15.70
CA HIS A 11 7.35 71.20 14.56
C HIS A 11 6.39 72.32 15.00
N ASN A 12 5.54 72.05 15.99
CA ASN A 12 4.59 73.04 16.49
C ASN A 12 5.27 74.25 17.13
N TYR A 13 6.40 74.07 17.83
CA TYR A 13 7.22 75.16 18.39
C TYR A 13 7.73 76.10 17.29
N ILE A 14 8.34 75.56 16.23
CA ILE A 14 8.91 76.35 15.13
C ILE A 14 7.81 77.08 14.34
N HIS A 15 6.65 76.45 14.19
CA HIS A 15 5.48 77.06 13.55
C HIS A 15 4.68 78.00 14.48
N GLY A 16 5.09 78.18 15.74
CA GLY A 16 4.43 79.07 16.70
C GLY A 16 3.01 78.63 17.11
N LEU A 17 2.72 77.33 16.99
CA LEU A 17 1.41 76.74 17.30
C LEU A 17 1.29 76.29 18.78
N MET A 18 2.36 76.41 19.57
CA MET A 18 2.38 76.04 21.00
C MET A 18 2.08 77.25 21.90
N SER A 19 1.55 76.97 23.10
CA SER A 19 1.36 78.02 24.11
C SER A 19 2.71 78.55 24.62
N LYS A 20 2.72 79.78 25.14
CA LYS A 20 3.96 80.40 25.67
C LYS A 20 4.63 79.57 26.77
N GLU A 21 3.85 78.88 27.60
CA GLU A 21 4.36 78.02 28.65
C GLU A 21 5.04 76.78 28.09
N GLU A 22 4.43 76.12 27.11
CA GLU A 22 5.01 74.93 26.48
C GLU A 22 6.26 75.25 25.66
N MET A 23 6.30 76.41 25.01
CA MET A 23 7.51 76.90 24.33
C MET A 23 8.66 77.11 25.32
N PHE A 24 8.38 77.72 26.47
CA PHE A 24 9.37 77.92 27.53
C PHE A 24 9.85 76.60 28.14
N GLN A 25 8.95 75.64 28.35
CA GLN A 25 9.33 74.30 28.83
C GLN A 25 10.25 73.60 27.84
N LEU A 26 9.94 73.66 26.55
CA LEU A 26 10.79 73.07 25.50
C LEU A 26 12.15 73.75 25.41
N GLU A 27 12.21 75.08 25.53
CA GLU A 27 13.48 75.82 25.56
C GLU A 27 14.34 75.44 26.78
N ARG A 28 13.72 75.24 27.95
CA ARG A 28 14.40 74.76 29.14
C ARG A 28 14.92 73.32 28.96
N GLU A 29 14.10 72.43 28.40
CA GLU A 29 14.50 71.06 28.07
C GLU A 29 15.67 71.05 27.07
N ALA A 30 15.68 71.96 26.09
CA ALA A 30 16.77 72.08 25.13
C ALA A 30 18.08 72.58 25.76
N LEU A 31 18.03 73.40 26.82
CA LEU A 31 19.22 73.79 27.57
C LEU A 31 19.83 72.63 28.38
N GLU A 32 18.99 71.68 28.80
CA GLU A 32 19.40 70.51 29.57
C GLU A 32 19.84 69.35 28.65
N ASP A 33 19.27 69.24 27.45
CA ASP A 33 19.55 68.20 26.46
C ASP A 33 20.20 68.77 25.18
N PRO A 34 21.53 68.59 25.01
CA PRO A 34 22.25 69.00 23.79
C PRO A 34 21.68 68.39 22.49
N PHE A 35 21.06 67.20 22.56
CA PHE A 35 20.50 66.55 21.38
C PHE A 35 19.17 67.19 20.95
N LEU A 36 18.31 67.54 21.91
CA LEU A 36 17.06 68.25 21.62
C LEU A 36 17.34 69.62 21.02
N GLN A 37 18.36 70.33 21.54
CA GLN A 37 18.81 71.60 20.98
C GLN A 37 19.27 71.45 19.52
N ASP A 38 20.16 70.50 19.23
CA ASP A 38 20.63 70.22 17.86
C ASP A 38 19.49 69.80 16.93
N ALA A 39 18.52 69.02 17.43
CA ALA A 39 17.34 68.64 16.66
C ALA A 39 16.44 69.83 16.32
N ILE A 40 16.24 70.77 17.25
CA ILE A 40 15.50 72.02 16.99
C ILE A 40 16.25 72.87 15.96
N ASP A 41 17.56 73.07 16.14
CA ASP A 41 18.39 73.87 15.23
C ASP A 41 18.44 73.25 13.83
N GLY A 42 18.62 71.93 13.74
CA GLY A 42 18.57 71.19 12.48
C GLY A 42 17.21 71.29 11.79
N TYR A 43 16.11 71.21 12.54
CA TYR A 43 14.76 71.34 11.97
C TYR A 43 14.47 72.79 11.51
N ARG A 44 15.01 73.80 12.18
CA ARG A 44 14.90 75.22 11.77
C ARG A 44 15.63 75.49 10.46
N LEU A 45 16.76 74.83 10.23
CA LEU A 45 17.56 74.95 9.00
C LEU A 45 16.90 74.24 7.80
N GLN A 46 16.03 73.27 8.07
CA GLN A 46 15.27 72.60 7.04
C GLN A 46 14.09 73.46 6.62
N ASN A 47 14.23 74.20 5.50
CA ASN A 47 13.09 74.83 4.83
C ASN A 47 12.02 73.75 4.64
N GLY A 48 10.84 73.95 5.25
CA GLY A 48 9.83 72.91 5.46
C GLY A 48 9.63 72.01 4.25
N VAL A 49 9.45 70.71 4.50
CA VAL A 49 9.28 69.70 3.45
C VAL A 49 8.12 70.11 2.54
N ASP A 50 8.42 70.50 1.31
CA ASP A 50 7.44 71.02 0.36
C ASP A 50 6.35 69.95 0.13
N ALA A 51 5.11 70.25 0.55
CA ALA A 51 3.97 69.34 0.47
C ALA A 51 3.75 68.82 -0.96
N ARG A 52 4.15 69.61 -1.97
CA ARG A 52 4.08 69.21 -3.38
C ARG A 52 5.06 68.07 -3.68
N GLN A 53 6.27 68.10 -3.12
CA GLN A 53 7.25 67.01 -3.28
C GLN A 53 6.80 65.73 -2.57
N LEU A 54 6.16 65.85 -1.40
CA LEU A 54 5.60 64.70 -0.68
C LEU A 54 4.50 64.00 -1.50
N SER A 55 3.59 64.76 -2.10
CA SER A 55 2.52 64.20 -2.94
C SER A 55 3.08 63.40 -4.12
N LEU A 56 4.17 63.88 -4.73
CA LEU A 56 4.83 63.24 -5.86
C LEU A 56 5.59 61.96 -5.43
N LEU A 57 6.22 61.96 -4.26
CA LEU A 57 6.85 60.76 -3.69
C LEU A 57 5.81 59.69 -3.34
N GLN A 58 4.70 60.09 -2.73
CA GLN A 58 3.61 59.19 -2.38
C GLN A 58 2.96 58.60 -3.65
N GLN A 59 2.80 59.39 -4.70
CA GLN A 59 2.34 58.91 -6.00
C GLN A 59 3.30 57.88 -6.62
N ARG A 60 4.62 58.13 -6.53
CA ARG A 60 5.64 57.17 -7.02
C ARG A 60 5.66 55.89 -6.19
N LEU A 61 5.48 55.99 -4.87
CA LEU A 61 5.44 54.84 -3.98
C LEU A 61 4.21 53.98 -4.27
N ASN A 62 3.03 54.58 -4.33
CA ASN A 62 1.80 53.86 -4.67
C ASN A 62 1.93 53.17 -6.02
N ARG A 63 2.48 53.85 -7.04
CA ARG A 63 2.72 53.25 -8.35
C ARG A 63 3.61 52.00 -8.28
N ARG A 64 4.72 52.04 -7.53
CA ARG A 64 5.60 50.86 -7.34
C ARG A 64 4.93 49.74 -6.56
N VAL A 65 4.12 50.08 -5.56
CA VAL A 65 3.37 49.10 -4.78
C VAL A 65 2.34 48.41 -5.67
N GLU A 66 1.57 49.15 -6.46
CA GLU A 66 0.60 48.62 -7.41
C GLU A 66 1.25 47.68 -8.45
N ASP A 67 2.37 48.09 -9.05
CA ASP A 67 3.11 47.26 -10.01
C ASP A 67 3.62 45.94 -9.37
N THR A 68 4.13 46.01 -8.13
CA THR A 68 4.63 44.84 -7.39
C THR A 68 3.50 43.91 -6.95
N VAL A 69 2.36 44.47 -6.56
CA VAL A 69 1.18 43.73 -6.12
C VAL A 69 0.49 43.04 -7.30
N ALA A 70 0.35 43.74 -8.44
CA ALA A 70 -0.26 43.19 -9.65
C ALA A 70 0.50 41.97 -10.20
N THR A 71 1.83 42.03 -10.23
CA THR A 71 2.67 40.90 -10.67
C THR A 71 2.55 39.67 -9.75
N ARG A 72 2.50 39.89 -8.42
CA ARG A 72 2.25 38.79 -7.47
C ARG A 72 0.87 38.16 -7.64
N HIS A 73 -0.20 38.95 -7.81
CA HIS A 73 -1.55 38.40 -7.99
C HIS A 73 -1.70 37.60 -9.29
N ALA A 74 -1.08 38.04 -10.39
CA ALA A 74 -1.11 37.30 -11.65
C ALA A 74 -0.41 35.93 -11.55
N GLN A 75 0.71 35.85 -10.82
CA GLN A 75 1.45 34.60 -10.60
C GLN A 75 0.69 33.62 -9.68
N TYR A 76 0.04 34.11 -8.61
CA TYR A 76 -0.75 33.25 -7.72
C TYR A 76 -2.02 32.70 -8.39
N PHE A 77 -2.72 33.51 -9.17
CA PHE A 77 -4.00 33.13 -9.77
C PHE A 77 -3.83 32.09 -10.90
N THR A 78 -2.73 32.18 -11.66
CA THR A 78 -2.40 31.20 -12.70
C THR A 78 -2.07 29.83 -12.12
N TRP A 79 -1.41 29.77 -10.96
CA TRP A 79 -1.10 28.52 -10.27
C TRP A 79 -2.34 27.82 -9.70
N GLN A 80 -3.30 28.57 -9.16
CA GLN A 80 -4.57 28.00 -8.67
C GLN A 80 -5.37 27.31 -9.78
N ARG A 81 -5.44 27.94 -10.97
CA ARG A 81 -6.16 27.36 -12.12
C ARG A 81 -5.48 26.09 -12.66
N LEU A 82 -4.15 26.05 -12.64
CA LEU A 82 -3.38 24.86 -13.06
C LEU A 82 -3.54 23.71 -12.05
N ALA A 83 -3.54 24.01 -10.75
CA ALA A 83 -3.75 23.02 -9.69
C ALA A 83 -5.16 22.38 -9.75
N ILE A 84 -6.20 23.17 -10.02
CA ILE A 84 -7.58 22.66 -10.16
C ILE A 84 -7.71 21.73 -11.38
N GLY A 85 -7.05 22.04 -12.49
CA GLY A 85 -7.02 21.17 -13.67
C GLY A 85 -6.34 19.82 -13.40
N ALA A 86 -5.21 19.84 -12.67
CA ALA A 86 -4.48 18.63 -12.32
C ALA A 86 -5.29 17.68 -11.42
N THR A 87 -5.96 18.22 -10.38
CA THR A 87 -6.79 17.38 -9.48
C THR A 87 -8.01 16.80 -10.17
N ALA A 88 -8.70 17.58 -11.03
CA ALA A 88 -9.81 17.10 -11.83
C ALA A 88 -9.36 16.01 -12.82
N GLY A 89 -8.18 16.15 -13.44
CA GLY A 89 -7.60 15.16 -14.33
C GLY A 89 -7.29 13.84 -13.62
N VAL A 90 -6.67 13.88 -12.43
CA VAL A 90 -6.39 12.68 -11.63
C VAL A 90 -7.68 11.97 -11.24
N LEU A 91 -8.71 12.70 -10.79
CA LEU A 91 -10.01 12.11 -10.45
C LEU A 91 -10.71 11.46 -11.65
N PHE A 92 -10.58 12.04 -12.84
CA PHE A 92 -11.14 11.47 -14.06
C PHE A 92 -10.43 10.18 -14.46
N VAL A 93 -9.09 10.16 -14.39
CA VAL A 93 -8.29 8.96 -14.69
C VAL A 93 -8.54 7.85 -13.67
N THR A 94 -8.67 8.17 -12.38
CA THR A 94 -8.96 7.16 -11.35
C THR A 94 -10.38 6.59 -11.51
N LEU A 95 -11.38 7.42 -11.82
CA LEU A 95 -12.73 6.95 -12.11
C LEU A 95 -12.78 6.06 -13.36
N LEU A 96 -12.07 6.43 -14.42
CA LEU A 96 -11.96 5.60 -15.63
C LEU A 96 -11.24 4.27 -15.34
N ALA A 97 -10.16 4.29 -14.56
CA ALA A 97 -9.45 3.07 -14.16
C ALA A 97 -10.34 2.15 -13.30
N LEU A 98 -11.11 2.71 -12.36
CA LEU A 98 -12.06 1.95 -11.55
C LEU A 98 -13.22 1.39 -12.39
N LEU A 99 -13.76 2.15 -13.34
CA LEU A 99 -14.79 1.67 -14.25
C LEU A 99 -14.25 0.58 -15.18
N TYR A 100 -13.03 0.74 -15.68
CA TYR A 100 -12.34 -0.28 -16.48
C TYR A 100 -12.13 -1.56 -15.66
N PHE A 101 -11.59 -1.46 -14.45
CA PHE A 101 -11.45 -2.62 -13.55
C PHE A 101 -12.80 -3.26 -13.22
N LYS A 102 -13.84 -2.47 -12.95
CA LYS A 102 -15.19 -3.00 -12.67
C LYS A 102 -15.77 -3.74 -13.87
N HIS A 103 -15.55 -3.23 -15.08
CA HIS A 103 -16.10 -3.82 -16.30
C HIS A 103 -15.27 -5.02 -16.79
N PHE A 104 -13.96 -5.00 -16.58
CA PHE A 104 -13.02 -6.01 -17.09
C PHE A 104 -12.61 -7.06 -16.05
N SER A 105 -12.95 -6.91 -14.76
CA SER A 105 -12.73 -7.96 -13.74
C SER A 105 -13.70 -9.15 -13.86
N GLY A 106 -14.01 -9.56 -15.09
CA GLY A 106 -14.52 -10.89 -15.38
C GLY A 106 -13.41 -11.90 -15.16
N LYS A 107 -13.45 -12.60 -14.02
CA LYS A 107 -12.62 -13.77 -13.67
C LYS A 107 -11.12 -13.50 -13.56
N ALA A 108 -10.72 -12.78 -12.53
CA ALA A 108 -9.39 -12.98 -11.95
C ALA A 108 -9.40 -14.34 -11.23
N GLU A 109 -8.97 -15.39 -11.93
CA GLU A 109 -8.57 -16.66 -11.34
C GLU A 109 -7.37 -16.38 -10.43
N ARG A 110 -7.67 -16.08 -9.17
CA ARG A 110 -6.68 -16.00 -8.11
C ARG A 110 -6.16 -17.41 -7.90
N THR A 111 -4.93 -17.69 -8.34
CA THR A 111 -4.09 -18.69 -7.68
C THR A 111 -3.77 -18.14 -6.30
N THR A 112 -4.73 -18.27 -5.39
CA THR A 112 -4.44 -18.29 -3.98
C THR A 112 -3.54 -19.50 -3.78
N ASP A 113 -2.26 -19.31 -3.48
CA ASP A 113 -1.52 -20.26 -2.66
C ASP A 113 -2.33 -20.36 -1.36
N VAL A 114 -3.26 -21.31 -1.37
CA VAL A 114 -3.98 -21.70 -0.18
C VAL A 114 -2.98 -22.59 0.52
N GLU A 115 -2.33 -22.07 1.55
CA GLU A 115 -1.91 -22.92 2.66
C GLU A 115 -3.22 -23.48 3.23
N LEU A 116 -3.70 -24.58 2.65
CA LEU A 116 -4.84 -25.30 3.16
C LEU A 116 -4.38 -25.82 4.51
N SER A 117 -4.96 -25.30 5.58
CA SER A 117 -5.27 -26.16 6.71
C SER A 117 -6.26 -27.19 6.17
N GLU A 118 -5.74 -28.22 5.49
CA GLU A 118 -6.53 -29.28 4.90
C GLU A 118 -7.31 -29.95 6.03
N PRO A 119 -8.64 -30.12 5.90
CA PRO A 119 -9.37 -30.99 6.81
C PRO A 119 -8.77 -32.38 6.66
N GLU A 120 -8.07 -32.83 7.71
CA GLU A 120 -7.43 -34.14 7.89
C GLU A 120 -7.79 -35.19 6.81
N ASN A 121 -7.17 -35.07 5.62
CA ASN A 121 -7.45 -35.98 4.51
C ASN A 121 -6.80 -37.31 4.86
N ARG A 122 -7.62 -38.32 5.08
CA ARG A 122 -7.20 -39.66 5.51
C ARG A 122 -6.39 -40.37 4.43
N VAL A 123 -6.71 -40.15 3.16
CA VAL A 123 -6.02 -40.73 2.01
C VAL A 123 -5.29 -39.65 1.24
N SER A 124 -3.97 -39.80 1.08
CA SER A 124 -3.13 -38.88 0.30
C SER A 124 -2.81 -39.48 -1.06
N VAL A 125 -2.88 -38.65 -2.11
CA VAL A 125 -2.58 -39.03 -3.49
C VAL A 125 -1.50 -38.11 -4.05
N GLN A 126 -0.50 -38.70 -4.70
CA GLN A 126 0.55 -37.94 -5.38
C GLN A 126 0.72 -38.45 -6.82
N PRO A 127 0.46 -37.63 -7.85
CA PRO A 127 0.87 -37.97 -9.20
C PRO A 127 2.40 -38.03 -9.28
N LEU A 128 2.95 -39.11 -9.83
CA LEU A 128 4.38 -39.19 -10.08
C LEU A 128 4.68 -38.51 -11.42
N LEU A 129 5.60 -37.53 -11.40
CA LEU A 129 5.97 -36.70 -12.55
C LEU A 129 6.42 -37.52 -13.77
N ASP A 130 6.99 -38.71 -13.56
CA ASP A 130 7.45 -39.61 -14.61
C ASP A 130 6.36 -40.59 -15.12
N GLY A 131 5.13 -40.43 -14.63
CA GLY A 131 4.03 -41.37 -14.77
C GLY A 131 3.17 -41.27 -16.03
N GLY A 132 3.34 -40.21 -16.80
CA GLY A 132 2.51 -39.90 -17.97
C GLY A 132 1.61 -38.67 -17.78
N ASP A 133 0.68 -38.50 -18.71
CA ASP A 133 -0.18 -37.32 -18.88
C ASP A 133 -1.59 -37.49 -18.26
N ALA A 134 -1.84 -38.60 -17.58
CA ALA A 134 -3.10 -38.89 -16.93
C ALA A 134 -3.45 -37.87 -15.84
N THR A 135 -4.58 -37.18 -16.00
CA THR A 135 -5.14 -36.27 -14.99
C THR A 135 -6.63 -36.56 -14.81
N PRO A 136 -7.19 -36.46 -13.59
CA PRO A 136 -8.64 -36.51 -13.40
C PRO A 136 -9.30 -35.33 -14.12
N ARG A 137 -10.33 -35.59 -14.93
CA ARG A 137 -11.02 -34.57 -15.74
C ARG A 137 -11.64 -33.46 -14.88
N GLU A 138 -12.07 -33.81 -13.68
CA GLU A 138 -12.68 -32.89 -12.71
C GLU A 138 -11.65 -32.26 -11.74
N GLY A 139 -10.36 -32.57 -11.92
CA GLY A 139 -9.26 -32.09 -11.09
C GLY A 139 -8.95 -32.96 -9.86
N TRP A 140 -7.74 -32.79 -9.33
CA TRP A 140 -7.19 -33.59 -8.23
C TRP A 140 -8.00 -33.49 -6.93
N LYS A 141 -8.49 -32.29 -6.60
CA LYS A 141 -9.27 -32.04 -5.38
C LYS A 141 -10.54 -32.88 -5.28
N ILE A 142 -11.28 -33.03 -6.39
CA ILE A 142 -12.50 -33.84 -6.43
C ILE A 142 -12.17 -35.32 -6.28
N PHE A 143 -11.09 -35.77 -6.92
CA PHE A 143 -10.61 -37.13 -6.78
C PHE A 143 -10.19 -37.46 -5.33
N GLU A 144 -9.45 -36.57 -4.67
CA GLU A 144 -9.12 -36.72 -3.26
C GLU A 144 -10.35 -36.78 -2.36
N GLN A 145 -11.33 -35.89 -2.58
CA GLN A 145 -12.59 -35.93 -1.83
C GLN A 145 -13.36 -37.24 -2.05
N TYR A 146 -13.41 -37.73 -3.28
CA TYR A 146 -13.98 -39.03 -3.62
C TYR A 146 -13.31 -40.18 -2.85
N LEU A 147 -11.96 -40.19 -2.84
CA LEU A 147 -11.21 -41.21 -2.11
C LEU A 147 -11.48 -41.12 -0.60
N ASN A 148 -11.55 -39.94 -0.02
CA ASN A 148 -11.84 -39.81 1.42
C ASN A 148 -13.27 -40.25 1.78
N GLN A 149 -14.24 -40.07 0.87
CA GLN A 149 -15.62 -40.51 1.09
C GLN A 149 -15.81 -42.02 0.87
N LYS A 150 -15.11 -42.60 -0.12
CA LYS A 150 -15.37 -43.97 -0.60
C LYS A 150 -14.29 -44.98 -0.21
N SER A 151 -13.12 -44.53 0.27
CA SER A 151 -12.07 -45.44 0.72
C SER A 151 -12.51 -46.19 1.97
N VAL A 152 -12.25 -47.49 1.96
CA VAL A 152 -12.32 -48.31 3.16
C VAL A 152 -10.88 -48.55 3.61
N ALA A 153 -10.50 -48.01 4.77
CA ALA A 153 -9.15 -48.19 5.32
C ALA A 153 -8.84 -49.69 5.45
N PRO A 154 -7.84 -50.21 4.70
CA PRO A 154 -7.42 -51.59 4.83
C PRO A 154 -6.82 -51.81 6.22
N ALA A 155 -7.00 -53.01 6.77
CA ALA A 155 -6.63 -53.33 8.15
C ALA A 155 -5.14 -53.03 8.48
N GLY A 156 -4.24 -53.13 7.48
CA GLY A 156 -2.81 -52.86 7.65
C GLY A 156 -2.37 -51.43 7.37
N GLY A 157 -3.20 -50.59 6.71
CA GLY A 157 -2.72 -49.38 6.04
C GLY A 157 -1.61 -49.67 5.03
N GLY A 158 -1.20 -48.70 4.23
CA GLY A 158 -0.09 -48.94 3.31
C GLY A 158 0.01 -47.96 2.16
N GLU A 159 1.20 -47.89 1.59
CA GLU A 159 1.48 -47.17 0.36
C GLU A 159 1.44 -48.14 -0.82
N ILE A 160 0.80 -47.73 -1.90
CA ILE A 160 0.82 -48.46 -3.17
C ILE A 160 1.09 -47.51 -4.32
N ILE A 161 2.00 -47.91 -5.20
CA ILE A 161 2.26 -47.24 -6.47
C ILE A 161 1.64 -48.10 -7.58
N VAL A 162 0.75 -47.48 -8.36
CA VAL A 162 0.03 -48.15 -9.44
C VAL A 162 0.28 -47.46 -10.78
N ASN A 163 0.39 -48.27 -11.82
CA ASN A 163 0.46 -47.86 -13.22
C ASN A 163 -0.85 -48.26 -13.91
N PHE A 164 -1.42 -47.36 -14.72
CA PHE A 164 -2.64 -47.64 -15.47
C PHE A 164 -2.67 -46.88 -16.80
N THR A 165 -3.52 -47.34 -17.70
CA THR A 165 -3.78 -46.72 -19.01
C THR A 165 -5.24 -46.25 -19.09
N ILE A 166 -5.50 -45.15 -19.79
CA ILE A 166 -6.87 -44.60 -19.88
C ILE A 166 -7.53 -45.09 -21.17
N ASP A 167 -8.71 -45.71 -21.06
CA ASP A 167 -9.51 -46.10 -22.23
C ASP A 167 -10.22 -44.87 -22.86
N LYS A 168 -10.77 -45.01 -24.07
CA LYS A 168 -11.53 -43.98 -24.81
C LYS A 168 -12.69 -43.37 -24.00
N ASN A 169 -13.20 -44.10 -23.02
CA ASN A 169 -14.26 -43.65 -22.12
C ASN A 169 -13.76 -42.77 -20.95
N GLY A 170 -12.44 -42.57 -20.84
CA GLY A 170 -11.80 -41.85 -19.73
C GLY A 170 -11.72 -42.68 -18.44
N VAL A 171 -11.73 -44.01 -18.53
CA VAL A 171 -11.68 -44.89 -17.35
C VAL A 171 -10.29 -45.54 -17.27
N PRO A 172 -9.64 -45.56 -16.08
CA PRO A 172 -8.42 -46.31 -15.85
C PRO A 172 -8.61 -47.82 -16.10
N THR A 173 -7.81 -48.39 -16.99
CA THR A 173 -7.77 -49.80 -17.39
C THR A 173 -6.32 -50.30 -17.36
N ASN A 174 -6.13 -51.63 -17.36
CA ASN A 174 -4.80 -52.26 -17.26
C ASN A 174 -3.99 -51.80 -16.03
N ILE A 175 -4.65 -51.79 -14.86
CA ILE A 175 -4.06 -51.34 -13.60
C ILE A 175 -3.10 -52.42 -13.09
N SER A 176 -1.82 -52.07 -12.93
CA SER A 176 -0.79 -52.91 -12.33
C SER A 176 -0.14 -52.19 -11.16
N ALA A 177 0.23 -52.94 -10.12
CA ALA A 177 0.97 -52.39 -8.98
C ALA A 177 2.47 -52.61 -9.15
N GLU A 178 3.26 -51.65 -8.68
CA GLU A 178 4.70 -51.78 -8.56
C GLU A 178 5.05 -52.50 -7.25
N GLY A 179 5.78 -53.62 -7.34
CA GLY A 179 6.16 -54.43 -6.20
C GLY A 179 5.15 -55.54 -5.83
N GLN A 180 5.08 -55.88 -4.54
CA GLN A 180 4.17 -56.89 -3.98
C GLN A 180 3.33 -56.24 -2.87
N PRO A 181 2.33 -55.42 -3.22
CA PRO A 181 1.43 -54.82 -2.23
C PRO A 181 0.51 -55.88 -1.62
N ASP A 182 -0.05 -55.57 -0.46
CA ASP A 182 -1.12 -56.38 0.13
C ASP A 182 -2.28 -56.51 -0.87
N GLN A 183 -2.76 -57.75 -1.08
CA GLN A 183 -3.83 -58.02 -2.05
C GLN A 183 -5.13 -57.24 -1.74
N SER A 184 -5.41 -57.01 -0.45
CA SER A 184 -6.55 -56.21 -0.01
C SER A 184 -6.42 -54.74 -0.41
N LEU A 185 -5.22 -54.18 -0.31
CA LEU A 185 -4.87 -52.81 -0.70
C LEU A 185 -4.97 -52.62 -2.22
N PHE A 186 -4.45 -53.60 -2.98
CA PHE A 186 -4.50 -53.57 -4.44
C PHE A 186 -5.94 -53.66 -4.96
N ASN A 187 -6.74 -54.59 -4.45
CA ASN A 187 -8.14 -54.74 -4.86
C ASN A 187 -8.97 -53.47 -4.55
N GLU A 188 -8.74 -52.84 -3.40
CA GLU A 188 -9.37 -51.58 -3.04
C GLU A 188 -8.96 -50.45 -4.01
N THR A 189 -7.67 -50.38 -4.35
CA THR A 189 -7.14 -49.40 -5.30
C THR A 189 -7.77 -49.55 -6.68
N VAL A 190 -7.86 -50.78 -7.18
CA VAL A 190 -8.51 -51.09 -8.46
C VAL A 190 -9.98 -50.67 -8.43
N ARG A 191 -10.70 -50.96 -7.33
CA ARG A 191 -12.10 -50.57 -7.15
C ARG A 191 -12.29 -49.06 -7.18
N LEU A 192 -11.43 -48.30 -6.50
CA LEU A 192 -11.52 -46.84 -6.42
C LEU A 192 -11.16 -46.16 -7.75
N LEU A 193 -10.20 -46.69 -8.49
CA LEU A 193 -9.84 -46.16 -9.81
C LEU A 193 -10.89 -46.47 -10.87
N GLN A 194 -11.49 -47.66 -10.86
CA GLN A 194 -12.52 -48.05 -11.82
C GLN A 194 -13.87 -47.37 -11.57
N ASN A 195 -14.26 -47.18 -10.31
CA ASN A 195 -15.50 -46.50 -9.93
C ASN A 195 -15.31 -44.99 -9.69
N GLY A 196 -14.12 -44.48 -10.00
CA GLY A 196 -13.71 -43.10 -9.75
C GLY A 196 -14.18 -42.12 -10.82
N PRO A 197 -13.77 -40.84 -10.70
CA PRO A 197 -14.02 -39.83 -11.72
C PRO A 197 -13.34 -40.21 -13.04
N LYS A 198 -13.82 -39.64 -14.14
CA LYS A 198 -13.20 -39.84 -15.45
C LYS A 198 -11.85 -39.15 -15.52
N TRP A 199 -10.92 -39.77 -16.22
CA TRP A 199 -9.56 -39.31 -16.46
C TRP A 199 -9.39 -38.87 -17.91
N GLN A 200 -8.41 -38.00 -18.14
CA GLN A 200 -7.94 -37.55 -19.45
C GLN A 200 -6.44 -37.85 -19.56
N GLY A 201 -5.95 -38.13 -20.76
CA GLY A 201 -4.56 -38.53 -21.01
C GLY A 201 -4.46 -39.97 -21.51
N THR A 202 -3.24 -40.50 -21.58
CA THR A 202 -2.95 -41.83 -22.14
C THR A 202 -2.54 -42.84 -21.08
N LYS A 203 -1.65 -42.46 -20.16
CA LYS A 203 -1.09 -43.32 -19.12
C LYS A 203 -0.83 -42.52 -17.85
N GLY A 204 -0.94 -43.19 -16.71
CA GLY A 204 -0.74 -42.59 -15.39
C GLY A 204 0.03 -43.50 -14.45
N ARG A 205 0.84 -42.89 -13.59
CA ARG A 205 1.45 -43.51 -12.42
C ARG A 205 1.07 -42.71 -11.19
N LEU A 206 0.52 -43.40 -10.21
CA LEU A 206 -0.05 -42.77 -9.03
C LEU A 206 0.46 -43.45 -7.77
N LYS A 207 0.84 -42.65 -6.79
CA LYS A 207 1.11 -43.11 -5.43
C LYS A 207 -0.10 -42.78 -4.56
N ILE A 208 -0.70 -43.81 -3.96
CA ILE A 208 -1.83 -43.66 -3.03
C ILE A 208 -1.38 -44.18 -1.67
N VAL A 209 -1.58 -43.38 -0.63
CA VAL A 209 -1.27 -43.72 0.75
C VAL A 209 -2.57 -43.90 1.52
N PHE A 210 -2.82 -45.13 1.97
CA PHE A 210 -3.97 -45.45 2.81
C PHE A 210 -3.56 -45.44 4.29
N PRO A 211 -4.37 -44.82 5.16
CA PRO A 211 -4.10 -44.79 6.58
C PRO A 211 -4.40 -46.16 7.18
N VAL A 212 -3.68 -46.52 8.25
CA VAL A 212 -3.99 -47.72 9.03
C VAL A 212 -5.36 -47.55 9.67
N LYS A 213 -6.22 -48.56 9.54
CA LYS A 213 -7.50 -48.58 10.25
C LYS A 213 -7.21 -48.62 11.76
N ALA A 214 -7.26 -47.46 12.41
CA ALA A 214 -7.08 -47.35 13.85
C ALA A 214 -8.12 -48.23 14.55
N GLY A 215 -7.67 -49.32 15.18
CA GLY A 215 -8.46 -50.01 16.19
C GLY A 215 -8.70 -49.03 17.32
N ASN A 216 -9.94 -48.58 17.47
CA ASN A 216 -10.51 -47.76 18.55
C ASN A 216 -9.52 -47.34 19.66
N ASN A 217 -8.71 -46.29 19.44
CA ASN A 217 -8.16 -45.48 20.52
C ASN A 217 -7.64 -44.12 20.00
N PRO A 218 -8.32 -43.00 20.27
CA PRO A 218 -7.92 -41.67 19.79
C PRO A 218 -6.88 -41.04 20.73
N ALA A 219 -5.73 -41.69 20.90
CA ALA A 219 -4.62 -41.16 21.68
C ALA A 219 -3.29 -41.74 21.20
N GLN A 220 -2.79 -41.26 20.06
CA GLN A 220 -1.36 -41.29 19.68
C GLN A 220 -1.16 -40.62 18.30
N ALA A 221 -1.46 -39.33 18.21
CA ALA A 221 -0.75 -38.46 17.27
C ALA A 221 0.60 -38.11 17.92
N ALA A 222 1.51 -39.09 17.98
CA ALA A 222 2.86 -38.86 18.46
C ALA A 222 3.61 -38.10 17.36
N VAL A 223 3.84 -36.81 17.64
CA VAL A 223 4.83 -35.94 16.99
C VAL A 223 6.17 -36.67 16.98
N ILE A 224 6.53 -37.30 15.85
CA ILE A 224 7.91 -37.74 15.63
C ILE A 224 8.65 -36.55 15.04
N LYS A 225 9.14 -35.69 15.94
CA LYS A 225 10.21 -34.73 15.63
C LYS A 225 11.43 -35.56 15.22
N PRO A 226 12.00 -35.40 14.01
CA PRO A 226 13.20 -36.15 13.65
C PRO A 226 14.36 -35.74 14.58
N PRO A 227 15.07 -36.70 15.19
CA PRO A 227 16.23 -36.41 16.02
C PRO A 227 17.43 -36.05 15.14
N HIS A 228 18.00 -34.89 15.45
CA HIS A 228 19.41 -34.48 15.40
C HIS A 228 20.43 -35.21 14.50
N CYS A 229 21.23 -34.35 13.83
CA CYS A 229 22.64 -34.47 13.44
C CYS A 229 22.98 -35.03 12.04
N PHE A 230 23.33 -34.12 11.13
CA PHE A 230 24.49 -34.31 10.24
C PHE A 230 25.26 -33.00 10.16
N GLY A 231 26.49 -33.01 10.68
CA GLY A 231 27.41 -31.90 10.63
C GLY A 231 28.05 -31.75 9.25
N ILE A 232 28.37 -30.51 8.90
CA ILE A 232 29.36 -30.20 7.88
C ILE A 232 30.22 -29.08 8.44
N GLU A 233 31.43 -29.47 8.83
CA GLU A 233 32.52 -28.58 9.21
C GLU A 233 32.95 -27.78 7.97
N LYS A 234 33.02 -26.46 8.06
CA LYS A 234 33.63 -25.62 7.02
C LYS A 234 34.89 -24.97 7.59
N LYS A 235 35.99 -25.24 6.91
CA LYS A 235 37.29 -24.56 7.06
C LYS A 235 37.24 -23.18 6.41
#